data_AF-A0A535W3S0-F1
#
_entry.id   AF-A0A535W3S0-F1
#
_cell.length_a   1.000
_cell.length_b   1.000
_cell.length_c   1.000
_cell.angle_alpha   90.00
_cell.angle_beta   90.00
_cell.angle_gamma   90.00
#
_symmetry.space_group_name_H-M   'P 1'
#
loop_
_entity.id
_entity.type
_entity.pdbx_description
1 polymer ?
#
loop_
_entity_poly.entity_id
_entity_poly.type
_entity_poly.pdbx_seq_one_letter_code
_entity_poly.pdbx_strand_id
1 'polypeptide(L)'
;MARRKSAIAEPASPLSSRSRPRAIRRWARSGSSGPWVRSAASRVGSAKRSPAGSVIRADDTRDAMCGRMTQQRPTSELAEIFDAEDRIDAPGGRFNLAPTDDAAVVVQREDHRAITAYRWGLIPHWSDTPKTGNRMFNARAETLDRNPAFRYAFSKRRCLVPADAYYEWKRAGNVRQPYAIVRPDGRPIALAGLWAGWKDEDTGEVIRSFTIVTAGANEMMAPIHDRMPVMIPEEAWERWLDPTRTAGARLAELKGLLVPSDDGWLEMYPVSRRVNDVRNDDPDLVEPISPDAVAAGGQASTDPPEPAAPGLFDDAFES
;
A
#
# COMPACT_ATOMS: atom_id res chain seq x y z
N MET A 1 -10.85 74.36 -17.44
CA MET A 1 -11.56 74.03 -16.18
C MET A 1 -10.61 73.26 -15.27
N ALA A 2 -10.49 73.75 -14.03
CA ALA A 2 -9.92 73.20 -12.77
C ALA A 2 -9.04 71.92 -12.79
N ARG A 3 -7.99 71.75 -11.96
CA ARG A 3 -7.31 72.54 -10.92
C ARG A 3 -5.98 71.82 -10.61
N ARG A 4 -4.94 72.58 -10.25
CA ARG A 4 -3.65 72.12 -9.70
C ARG A 4 -3.82 71.43 -8.33
N LYS A 5 -2.89 70.53 -7.96
CA LYS A 5 -1.85 70.79 -6.94
C LYS A 5 -0.92 69.58 -6.70
N SER A 6 0.37 69.93 -6.60
CA SER A 6 1.57 69.14 -6.33
C SER A 6 1.69 68.65 -4.89
N ALA A 7 2.54 67.63 -4.67
CA ALA A 7 3.48 67.59 -3.54
C ALA A 7 4.61 66.57 -3.81
N ILE A 8 5.81 66.97 -3.39
CA ILE A 8 7.13 66.35 -3.53
C ILE A 8 7.49 65.67 -2.18
N ALA A 9 8.34 64.63 -2.22
CA ALA A 9 9.49 64.38 -1.31
C ALA A 9 9.59 62.92 -0.80
N GLU A 10 10.61 62.21 -1.30
CA GLU A 10 11.48 61.30 -0.52
C GLU A 10 12.43 62.15 0.39
N PRO A 11 13.20 61.63 1.38
CA PRO A 11 13.75 60.25 1.48
C PRO A 11 13.84 59.65 2.91
N ALA A 12 14.25 58.37 3.02
CA ALA A 12 15.26 57.88 3.98
C ALA A 12 15.36 56.33 3.96
N SER A 13 16.56 55.81 3.63
CA SER A 13 17.03 54.51 4.14
C SER A 13 17.47 54.66 5.61
N PRO A 14 17.55 53.58 6.41
CA PRO A 14 18.86 52.94 6.55
C PRO A 14 18.89 51.42 6.89
N LEU A 15 20.05 50.81 6.59
CA LEU A 15 20.75 49.71 7.31
C LEU A 15 20.07 48.32 7.36
N SER A 16 20.64 47.31 6.67
CA SER A 16 21.73 46.43 7.17
C SER A 16 21.34 45.59 8.39
N SER A 17 21.25 44.26 8.22
CA SER A 17 22.28 43.37 8.78
C SER A 17 22.04 41.89 8.40
N ARG A 18 23.12 41.23 8.00
CA ARG A 18 23.26 39.78 8.00
C ARG A 18 23.49 39.31 9.44
N SER A 19 22.96 38.13 9.79
CA SER A 19 23.47 37.12 10.77
C SER A 19 22.28 36.36 11.38
N ARG A 20 22.26 35.07 11.69
CA ARG A 20 23.13 33.88 11.62
C ARG A 20 22.21 32.68 11.98
N PRO A 21 22.52 31.44 11.60
CA PRO A 21 21.69 30.27 11.90
C PRO A 21 21.73 29.89 13.39
N ARG A 22 20.58 29.48 13.96
CA ARG A 22 20.47 28.96 15.33
C ARG A 22 20.93 27.51 15.39
N ALA A 23 21.85 27.27 16.32
CA ALA A 23 22.45 25.97 16.63
C ALA A 23 21.44 24.97 17.22
N ILE A 24 21.51 23.73 16.73
CA ILE A 24 20.84 22.55 17.26
C ILE A 24 21.58 22.10 18.53
N ARG A 25 20.90 22.08 19.67
CA ARG A 25 21.43 21.51 20.92
C ARG A 25 21.12 20.01 21.00
N ARG A 26 22.17 19.21 20.84
CA ARG A 26 22.23 17.79 21.20
C ARG A 26 22.02 17.63 22.71
N TRP A 27 21.11 16.75 23.11
CA TRP A 27 21.06 16.22 24.47
C TRP A 27 21.74 14.86 24.51
N ALA A 28 22.79 14.76 25.34
CA ALA A 28 23.42 13.52 25.74
C ALA A 28 22.75 12.99 27.02
N ARG A 29 22.58 11.67 27.14
CA ARG A 29 22.35 10.99 28.42
C ARG A 29 23.42 9.91 28.60
N SER A 30 24.31 10.13 29.55
CA SER A 30 24.93 9.10 30.39
C SER A 30 23.83 8.45 31.25
N GLY A 31 23.79 7.16 31.61
CA GLY A 31 24.85 6.18 31.84
C GLY A 31 24.74 5.76 33.31
N SER A 32 24.43 4.48 33.60
CA SER A 32 25.08 3.66 34.65
C SER A 32 24.31 2.37 34.96
N SER A 33 25.07 1.30 34.96
CA SER A 33 24.90 -0.09 35.41
C SER A 33 24.70 -0.30 36.92
N GLY A 34 24.07 -1.40 37.31
CA GLY A 34 24.35 -2.09 38.59
C GLY A 34 23.21 -2.95 39.19
N PRO A 35 23.51 -4.03 39.95
CA PRO A 35 22.87 -5.36 39.79
C PRO A 35 22.19 -5.95 41.06
N TRP A 36 21.78 -7.24 40.96
CA TRP A 36 21.50 -8.30 41.99
C TRP A 36 20.05 -8.85 42.01
N VAL A 37 19.81 -10.07 41.46
CA VAL A 37 19.81 -11.44 42.07
C VAL A 37 18.49 -11.85 42.71
N ARG A 38 17.82 -12.92 42.21
CA ARG A 38 17.77 -14.30 42.77
C ARG A 38 16.69 -15.16 42.08
N SER A 39 17.04 -16.42 41.81
CA SER A 39 16.17 -17.48 41.30
C SER A 39 14.97 -17.80 42.19
N ALA A 40 13.85 -18.18 41.58
CA ALA A 40 12.93 -19.17 42.14
C ALA A 40 12.31 -20.00 41.00
N ALA A 41 12.69 -21.27 40.95
CA ALA A 41 12.04 -22.27 40.12
C ALA A 41 10.66 -22.60 40.70
N SER A 42 9.63 -22.72 39.87
CA SER A 42 8.54 -23.66 40.15
C SER A 42 7.76 -24.08 38.91
N ARG A 43 7.67 -25.42 38.79
CA ARG A 43 6.59 -26.25 38.22
C ARG A 43 6.29 -26.12 36.72
N VAL A 44 6.87 -27.10 36.02
CA VAL A 44 6.42 -27.63 34.73
C VAL A 44 4.96 -28.07 34.84
N GLY A 45 4.05 -27.29 34.23
CA GLY A 45 2.72 -27.70 33.84
C GLY A 45 2.72 -28.04 32.36
N SER A 46 2.33 -29.26 32.02
CA SER A 46 2.24 -29.77 30.64
C SER A 46 1.23 -28.96 29.82
N ALA A 47 1.72 -28.00 29.04
CA ALA A 47 0.95 -27.30 28.02
C ALA A 47 1.11 -28.03 26.69
N LYS A 48 -0.01 -28.53 26.16
CA LYS A 48 -0.11 -29.16 24.84
C LYS A 48 0.49 -28.22 23.79
N ARG A 49 1.48 -28.72 23.05
CA ARG A 49 2.05 -28.05 21.87
C ARG A 49 0.93 -27.72 20.87
N SER A 50 0.60 -26.45 20.72
CA SER A 50 -0.08 -25.94 19.53
C SER A 50 0.93 -25.89 18.39
N PRO A 51 0.59 -26.36 17.18
CA PRO A 51 1.55 -26.34 16.08
C PRO A 51 1.82 -24.89 15.64
N ALA A 52 3.09 -24.68 15.30
CA ALA A 52 3.65 -23.43 14.83
C ALA A 52 3.01 -22.93 13.53
N GLY A 53 3.00 -21.60 13.38
CA GLY A 53 3.14 -20.90 12.10
C GLY A 53 2.16 -21.25 10.98
N SER A 54 0.98 -20.64 10.98
CA SER A 54 0.26 -20.41 9.72
C SER A 54 1.02 -19.35 8.92
N VAL A 55 1.91 -19.81 8.03
CA VAL A 55 2.38 -19.05 6.88
C VAL A 55 1.22 -19.05 5.90
N ILE A 56 0.69 -17.87 5.57
CA ILE A 56 -0.28 -17.75 4.47
C ILE A 56 0.45 -18.21 3.21
N ARG A 57 -0.01 -19.31 2.62
CA ARG A 57 0.50 -19.76 1.32
C ARG A 57 0.09 -18.72 0.28
N ALA A 58 0.92 -18.46 -0.72
CA ALA A 58 0.60 -17.55 -1.84
C ALA A 58 -0.73 -17.88 -2.57
N ASP A 59 -1.32 -19.06 -2.31
CA ASP A 59 -2.63 -19.50 -2.80
C ASP A 59 -3.81 -18.90 -2.01
N ASP A 60 -3.60 -18.57 -0.73
CA ASP A 60 -4.66 -18.19 0.22
C ASP A 60 -5.00 -16.68 0.15
N THR A 61 -4.12 -15.86 -0.45
CA THR A 61 -4.43 -14.48 -0.83
C THR A 61 -5.14 -14.37 -2.19
N ARG A 62 -5.26 -15.47 -2.95
CA ARG A 62 -5.76 -15.40 -4.34
C ARG A 62 -7.28 -15.17 -4.42
N ASP A 63 -8.03 -15.45 -3.35
CA ASP A 63 -9.48 -15.23 -3.25
C ASP A 63 -9.86 -13.93 -2.54
N ALA A 64 -8.86 -13.19 -2.05
CA ALA A 64 -9.07 -11.94 -1.34
C ALA A 64 -8.58 -10.79 -2.22
N MET A 65 -9.55 -10.27 -2.98
CA MET A 65 -9.62 -8.99 -3.69
C MET A 65 -8.55 -7.94 -3.33
N CYS A 66 -8.01 -7.20 -4.31
CA CYS A 66 -7.02 -6.13 -4.09
C CYS A 66 -5.81 -6.58 -3.26
N GLY A 67 -5.30 -7.78 -3.49
CA GLY A 67 -4.17 -8.36 -2.75
C GLY A 67 -2.80 -8.12 -3.40
N ARG A 68 -2.71 -7.19 -4.38
CA ARG A 68 -1.45 -6.87 -5.03
C ARG A 68 -1.44 -5.49 -5.68
N MET A 69 -0.33 -4.77 -5.52
CA MET A 69 -0.13 -3.44 -6.11
C MET A 69 1.32 -3.15 -6.46
N THR A 70 1.55 -1.99 -7.07
CA THR A 70 2.88 -1.51 -7.46
C THR A 70 3.15 -0.11 -6.91
N GLN A 71 4.41 0.13 -6.56
CA GLN A 71 5.01 1.42 -6.20
C GLN A 71 6.36 1.50 -6.91
N GLN A 72 6.28 1.66 -8.23
CA GLN A 72 7.37 1.72 -9.18
C GLN A 72 8.16 3.02 -9.02
N ARG A 73 7.46 4.11 -8.75
CA ARG A 73 8.05 5.45 -8.60
C ARG A 73 8.92 5.57 -7.35
N PRO A 74 10.02 6.33 -7.41
CA PRO A 74 10.76 6.73 -6.22
C PRO A 74 9.87 7.45 -5.21
N THR A 75 10.14 7.28 -3.91
CA THR A 75 9.35 7.93 -2.85
C THR A 75 9.44 9.45 -2.92
N SER A 76 10.55 10.00 -3.44
CA SER A 76 10.73 11.43 -3.67
C SER A 76 9.75 11.99 -4.71
N GLU A 77 9.51 11.26 -5.80
CA GLU A 77 8.52 11.65 -6.81
C GLU A 77 7.11 11.57 -6.24
N LEU A 78 6.80 10.51 -5.48
CA LEU A 78 5.54 10.42 -4.76
C LEU A 78 5.39 11.58 -3.77
N ALA A 79 6.46 11.98 -3.07
CA ALA A 79 6.42 13.05 -2.09
C ALA A 79 6.09 14.40 -2.75
N GLU A 80 6.65 14.66 -3.94
CA GLU A 80 6.30 15.81 -4.77
C GLU A 80 4.83 15.76 -5.22
N ILE A 81 4.36 14.62 -5.76
CA ILE A 81 2.98 14.46 -6.25
C ILE A 81 1.94 14.68 -5.15
N PHE A 82 2.22 14.21 -3.93
CA PHE A 82 1.28 14.27 -2.81
C PHE A 82 1.44 15.51 -1.91
N ASP A 83 2.38 16.40 -2.25
CA ASP A 83 2.78 17.56 -1.43
C ASP A 83 3.09 17.13 0.01
N ALA A 84 4.09 16.26 0.14
CA ALA A 84 4.42 15.57 1.37
C ALA A 84 5.94 15.60 1.67
N GLU A 85 6.29 15.58 2.95
CA GLU A 85 7.67 15.30 3.39
C GLU A 85 8.01 13.84 3.10
N ASP A 86 9.11 13.59 2.37
CA ASP A 86 9.63 12.23 2.24
C ASP A 86 10.35 11.81 3.53
N ARG A 87 9.82 10.79 4.20
CA ARG A 87 10.41 10.22 5.42
C ARG A 87 10.91 8.79 5.23
N ILE A 88 10.90 8.30 4.00
CA ILE A 88 11.43 6.99 3.65
C ILE A 88 12.66 7.24 2.78
N ASP A 89 13.81 6.72 3.20
CA ASP A 89 14.98 6.68 2.32
C ASP A 89 14.94 5.37 1.50
N ALA A 90 13.92 5.25 0.63
CA ALA A 90 13.72 4.06 -0.20
C ALA A 90 13.51 4.44 -1.68
N PRO A 91 14.15 3.75 -2.63
CA PRO A 91 14.20 4.22 -4.02
C PRO A 91 12.93 3.96 -4.85
N GLY A 92 11.83 3.46 -4.27
CA GLY A 92 10.70 2.95 -5.04
C GLY A 92 11.00 1.62 -5.74
N GLY A 93 10.44 1.39 -6.93
CA GLY A 93 10.79 0.26 -7.79
C GLY A 93 10.15 -1.08 -7.42
N ARG A 94 9.00 -1.09 -6.75
CA ARG A 94 8.26 -2.31 -6.40
C ARG A 94 7.13 -2.55 -7.40
N PHE A 95 7.14 -3.71 -8.05
CA PHE A 95 6.19 -4.12 -9.09
C PHE A 95 5.24 -5.23 -8.62
N ASN A 96 5.42 -5.79 -7.42
CA ASN A 96 4.59 -6.89 -6.92
C ASN A 96 4.40 -6.88 -5.38
N LEU A 97 4.06 -5.73 -4.80
CA LEU A 97 3.80 -5.59 -3.36
C LEU A 97 2.60 -6.43 -2.94
N ALA A 98 2.77 -7.28 -1.93
CA ALA A 98 1.73 -8.15 -1.38
C ALA A 98 1.36 -7.75 0.07
N PRO A 99 0.21 -8.24 0.60
CA PRO A 99 -0.06 -8.18 2.01
C PRO A 99 1.14 -8.69 2.79
N THR A 100 1.41 -8.05 3.93
CA THR A 100 2.58 -8.23 4.78
C THR A 100 3.86 -7.54 4.34
N ASP A 101 3.93 -6.94 3.16
CA ASP A 101 5.05 -6.06 2.82
C ASP A 101 4.87 -4.68 3.50
N ASP A 102 5.99 -3.98 3.69
CA ASP A 102 5.95 -2.55 3.95
C ASP A 102 5.74 -1.80 2.62
N ALA A 103 4.82 -0.84 2.62
CA ALA A 103 4.52 -0.01 1.46
C ALA A 103 4.48 1.47 1.86
N ALA A 104 4.77 2.34 0.91
CA ALA A 104 4.67 3.78 1.09
C ALA A 104 3.20 4.18 1.27
N VAL A 105 2.92 5.01 2.26
CA VAL A 105 1.61 5.62 2.50
C VAL A 105 1.79 7.09 2.82
N VAL A 106 0.81 7.89 2.41
CA VAL A 106 0.74 9.33 2.72
C VAL A 106 -0.15 9.49 3.95
N VAL A 107 0.36 10.14 4.99
CA VAL A 107 -0.37 10.42 6.23
C VAL A 107 -0.32 11.90 6.55
N GLN A 108 -1.35 12.41 7.23
CA GLN A 108 -1.25 13.71 7.88
C GLN A 108 -0.35 13.60 9.11
N ARG A 109 0.68 14.45 9.18
CA ARG A 109 1.35 14.88 10.40
C ARG A 109 0.90 16.29 10.71
N GLU A 110 0.98 16.69 11.97
CA GLU A 110 0.59 18.00 12.51
C GLU A 110 0.07 19.02 11.47
N ASP A 111 0.98 19.68 10.74
CA ASP A 111 0.70 20.70 9.74
C ASP A 111 1.07 20.32 8.29
N HIS A 112 1.59 19.12 8.04
CA HIS A 112 2.04 18.68 6.71
C HIS A 112 1.76 17.20 6.44
N ARG A 113 1.68 16.82 5.16
CA ARG A 113 1.63 15.40 4.78
C ARG A 113 3.03 14.81 4.83
N ALA A 114 3.12 13.51 5.11
CA ALA A 114 4.38 12.78 5.05
C ALA A 114 4.18 11.45 4.35
N ILE A 115 5.14 11.08 3.50
CA ILE A 115 5.27 9.72 2.99
C ILE A 115 6.09 8.90 3.97
N THR A 116 5.54 7.76 4.39
CA THR A 116 6.13 6.84 5.38
C THR A 116 5.86 5.40 4.98
N ALA A 117 6.70 4.46 5.41
CA ALA A 117 6.48 3.04 5.18
C ALA A 117 5.65 2.44 6.33
N TYR A 118 4.51 1.83 6.02
CA TYR A 118 3.72 1.02 6.96
C TYR A 118 3.51 -0.39 6.40
N ARG A 119 3.34 -1.35 7.30
CA ARG A 119 3.02 -2.74 6.97
C ARG A 119 1.62 -2.88 6.37
N TRP A 120 1.46 -3.52 5.22
CA TRP A 120 0.15 -3.82 4.65
C TRP A 120 -0.52 -5.00 5.36
N GLY A 121 -1.66 -4.77 5.97
CA GLY A 121 -2.37 -5.71 6.84
C GLY A 121 -2.55 -5.09 8.23
N LEU A 122 -3.67 -4.38 8.44
CA LEU A 122 -3.89 -3.57 9.63
C LEU A 122 -3.95 -4.44 10.89
N ILE A 123 -3.14 -4.09 11.89
CA ILE A 123 -3.11 -4.74 13.20
C ILE A 123 -3.84 -3.82 14.18
N PRO A 124 -5.06 -4.18 14.64
CA PRO A 124 -5.74 -3.41 15.68
C PRO A 124 -4.88 -3.32 16.93
N HIS A 125 -4.87 -2.15 17.57
CA HIS A 125 -4.01 -1.88 18.75
C HIS A 125 -4.24 -2.81 19.93
N TRP A 126 -5.40 -3.47 20.00
CA TRP A 126 -5.80 -4.42 21.05
C TRP A 126 -5.50 -5.89 20.69
N SER A 127 -4.89 -6.16 19.54
CA SER A 127 -4.58 -7.53 19.12
C SER A 127 -3.50 -8.15 20.00
N ASP A 128 -3.63 -9.44 20.32
CA ASP A 128 -2.57 -10.17 21.04
C ASP A 128 -1.36 -10.49 20.14
N THR A 129 -1.53 -10.48 18.82
CA THR A 129 -0.50 -10.90 17.87
C THR A 129 -0.52 -10.08 16.58
N PRO A 130 0.64 -9.80 15.95
CA PRO A 130 0.70 -9.12 14.66
C PRO A 130 0.12 -9.95 13.52
N LYS A 131 -0.03 -11.27 13.70
CA LYS A 131 -0.63 -12.18 12.70
C LYS A 131 -2.08 -11.85 12.37
N THR A 132 -2.79 -11.14 13.26
CA THR A 132 -4.14 -10.62 12.99
C THR A 132 -4.17 -9.77 11.72
N GLY A 133 -3.09 -9.01 11.45
CA GLY A 133 -2.98 -8.16 10.26
C GLY A 133 -3.02 -8.92 8.93
N ASN A 134 -2.63 -10.21 8.91
CA ASN A 134 -2.58 -11.01 7.69
C ASN A 134 -3.97 -11.22 7.04
N ARG A 135 -5.05 -10.97 7.78
CA ARG A 135 -6.45 -11.05 7.29
C ARG A 135 -7.13 -9.69 7.18
N MET A 136 -6.42 -8.61 7.46
CA MET A 136 -6.98 -7.26 7.59
C MET A 136 -6.34 -6.28 6.60
N PHE A 137 -5.89 -6.77 5.45
CA PHE A 137 -5.29 -5.93 4.41
C PHE A 137 -6.32 -5.13 3.60
N ASN A 138 -7.61 -5.49 3.69
CA ASN A 138 -8.73 -4.68 3.20
C ASN A 138 -9.80 -4.38 4.27
N ALA A 139 -10.45 -3.22 4.12
CA ALA A 139 -11.62 -2.80 4.89
C ALA A 139 -12.79 -2.48 3.94
N ARG A 140 -13.99 -3.00 4.22
CA ARG A 140 -15.19 -2.72 3.40
C ARG A 140 -15.79 -1.37 3.76
N ALA A 141 -15.93 -0.48 2.78
CA ALA A 141 -16.55 0.84 2.93
C ALA A 141 -17.90 0.79 3.65
N GLU A 142 -18.72 -0.22 3.36
CA GLU A 142 -20.05 -0.43 3.90
C GLU A 142 -20.06 -0.60 5.42
N THR A 143 -18.99 -1.15 5.99
CA THR A 143 -18.98 -1.62 7.40
C THR A 143 -17.84 -1.07 8.25
N LEU A 144 -16.86 -0.38 7.67
CA LEU A 144 -15.64 0.02 8.39
C LEU A 144 -15.88 0.98 9.57
N ASP A 145 -16.98 1.72 9.58
CA ASP A 145 -17.37 2.67 10.63
C ASP A 145 -18.02 2.01 11.85
N ARG A 146 -18.50 0.78 11.69
CA ARG A 146 -19.05 -0.05 12.78
C ARG A 146 -18.13 -1.22 13.17
N ASN A 147 -17.25 -1.65 12.26
CA ASN A 147 -16.33 -2.76 12.51
C ASN A 147 -15.30 -2.38 13.59
N PRO A 148 -15.16 -3.16 14.69
CA PRO A 148 -14.20 -2.89 15.75
C PRO A 148 -12.74 -2.76 15.32
N ALA A 149 -12.34 -3.46 14.26
CA ALA A 149 -10.98 -3.38 13.73
C ALA A 149 -10.69 -2.03 13.05
N PHE A 150 -11.71 -1.40 12.45
CA PHE A 150 -11.54 -0.27 11.54
C PHE A 150 -12.14 1.05 12.02
N ARG A 151 -13.22 1.03 12.83
CA ARG A 151 -14.01 2.24 13.16
C ARG A 151 -13.18 3.37 13.75
N TYR A 152 -12.23 3.02 14.62
CA TYR A 152 -11.34 4.00 15.24
C TYR A 152 -10.37 4.57 14.20
N ALA A 153 -9.76 3.71 13.38
CA ALA A 153 -8.85 4.14 12.33
C ALA A 153 -9.56 5.02 11.29
N PHE A 154 -10.78 4.67 10.90
CA PHE A 154 -11.61 5.51 10.03
C PHE A 154 -11.82 6.91 10.61
N SER A 155 -12.09 7.02 11.91
CA SER A 155 -12.32 8.33 12.55
C SER A 155 -11.05 9.19 12.71
N LYS A 156 -9.86 8.59 12.83
CA LYS A 156 -8.66 9.29 13.37
C LYS A 156 -7.36 9.03 12.60
N ARG A 157 -7.28 7.96 11.84
CA ARG A 157 -6.03 7.42 11.26
C ARG A 157 -6.26 6.98 9.82
N ARG A 158 -6.55 7.95 8.97
CA ARG A 158 -6.67 7.75 7.53
C ARG A 158 -5.32 8.02 6.86
N CYS A 159 -5.10 7.38 5.73
CA CYS A 159 -3.95 7.57 4.87
C CYS A 159 -4.39 7.49 3.40
N LEU A 160 -3.55 7.96 2.51
CA LEU A 160 -3.61 7.60 1.10
C LEU A 160 -2.54 6.54 0.84
N VAL A 161 -2.84 5.57 -0.01
CA VAL A 161 -1.88 4.54 -0.44
C VAL A 161 -1.62 4.78 -1.92
N PRO A 162 -0.48 5.39 -2.28
CA PRO A 162 -0.10 5.55 -3.68
C PRO A 162 0.10 4.18 -4.33
N ALA A 163 -0.45 3.98 -5.52
CA ALA A 163 -0.20 2.80 -6.33
C ALA A 163 -0.15 3.18 -7.80
N ASP A 164 0.86 2.71 -8.54
CA ASP A 164 0.95 2.97 -9.99
C ASP A 164 0.01 2.03 -10.76
N ALA A 165 -0.18 0.84 -10.22
CA ALA A 165 -1.13 -0.16 -10.65
C ALA A 165 -1.59 -0.99 -9.44
N TYR A 166 -2.80 -1.53 -9.50
CA TYR A 166 -3.16 -2.72 -8.71
C TYR A 166 -3.50 -3.88 -9.63
N TYR A 167 -3.34 -5.10 -9.15
CA TYR A 167 -3.67 -6.28 -9.93
C TYR A 167 -4.96 -6.93 -9.45
N GLU A 168 -5.70 -7.49 -10.39
CA GLU A 168 -6.86 -8.32 -10.10
C GLU A 168 -6.99 -9.47 -11.08
N TRP A 169 -7.60 -10.58 -10.63
CA TRP A 169 -7.60 -11.83 -11.39
C TRP A 169 -8.98 -12.18 -11.92
N LYS A 170 -9.12 -12.16 -13.25
CA LYS A 170 -10.31 -12.70 -13.91
C LYS A 170 -10.27 -14.22 -13.88
N ARG A 171 -11.29 -14.85 -13.30
CA ARG A 171 -11.46 -16.30 -13.35
C ARG A 171 -12.08 -16.73 -14.68
N ALA A 172 -11.38 -17.61 -15.40
CA ALA A 172 -11.87 -18.28 -16.60
C ALA A 172 -11.68 -19.80 -16.41
N GLY A 173 -12.73 -20.47 -15.94
CA GLY A 173 -12.64 -21.89 -15.54
C GLY A 173 -11.67 -22.09 -14.37
N ASN A 174 -10.63 -22.91 -14.61
CA ASN A 174 -9.55 -23.18 -13.65
C ASN A 174 -8.37 -22.22 -13.77
N VAL A 175 -8.39 -21.34 -14.77
CA VAL A 175 -7.33 -20.37 -15.02
C VAL A 175 -7.73 -19.02 -14.42
N ARG A 176 -6.75 -18.34 -13.83
CA ARG A 176 -6.87 -16.96 -13.35
C ARG A 176 -5.92 -16.10 -14.17
N GLN A 177 -6.50 -15.24 -15.00
CA GLN A 177 -5.76 -14.27 -15.81
C GLN A 177 -5.59 -12.99 -14.99
N PRO A 178 -4.37 -12.59 -14.61
CA PRO A 178 -4.15 -11.30 -13.98
C PRO A 178 -4.36 -10.15 -14.97
N TYR A 179 -4.93 -9.07 -14.47
CA TYR A 179 -5.02 -7.78 -15.13
C TYR A 179 -4.28 -6.76 -14.26
N ALA A 180 -3.55 -5.85 -14.90
CA ALA A 180 -3.14 -4.60 -14.25
C ALA A 180 -4.24 -3.57 -14.46
N ILE A 181 -4.51 -2.80 -13.41
CA ILE A 181 -5.48 -1.70 -13.41
C ILE A 181 -4.73 -0.43 -13.04
N VAL A 182 -4.79 0.56 -13.94
CA VAL A 182 -3.97 1.78 -13.88
C VAL A 182 -4.82 3.01 -14.18
N ARG A 183 -4.28 4.21 -13.91
CA ARG A 183 -4.85 5.45 -14.46
C ARG A 183 -4.36 5.66 -15.89
N PRO A 184 -5.25 6.03 -16.84
CA PRO A 184 -4.86 6.28 -18.23
C PRO A 184 -3.98 7.52 -18.41
N ASP A 185 -3.98 8.45 -17.43
CA ASP A 185 -3.11 9.64 -17.43
C ASP A 185 -1.68 9.36 -16.93
N GLY A 186 -1.38 8.10 -16.58
CA GLY A 186 -0.09 7.67 -16.07
C GLY A 186 0.21 8.15 -14.64
N ARG A 187 -0.68 8.89 -13.98
CA ARG A 187 -0.47 9.33 -12.58
C ARG A 187 -0.69 8.17 -11.61
N PRO A 188 -0.12 8.22 -10.39
CA PRO A 188 -0.42 7.22 -9.37
C PRO A 188 -1.88 7.31 -8.92
N ILE A 189 -2.46 6.16 -8.63
CA ILE A 189 -3.74 6.02 -7.94
C ILE A 189 -3.55 6.36 -6.46
N ALA A 190 -4.42 7.21 -5.90
CA ALA A 190 -4.46 7.49 -4.47
C ALA A 190 -5.55 6.65 -3.80
N LEU A 191 -5.21 5.43 -3.34
CA LEU A 191 -6.18 4.54 -2.70
C LEU A 191 -6.52 5.02 -1.29
N ALA A 192 -7.78 4.93 -0.90
CA ALA A 192 -8.23 5.23 0.45
C ALA A 192 -7.69 4.18 1.43
N GLY A 193 -6.90 4.60 2.41
CA GLY A 193 -6.32 3.72 3.41
C GLY A 193 -6.69 4.11 4.84
N LEU A 194 -6.66 3.13 5.74
CA LEU A 194 -6.70 3.34 7.19
C LEU A 194 -5.44 2.76 7.81
N TRP A 195 -4.95 3.34 8.90
CA TRP A 195 -3.76 2.84 9.58
C TRP A 195 -3.93 2.71 11.10
N ALA A 196 -3.13 1.84 11.70
CA ALA A 196 -3.08 1.61 13.13
C ALA A 196 -1.62 1.45 13.57
N GLY A 197 -1.41 1.66 14.87
CA GLY A 197 -0.16 1.34 15.54
C GLY A 197 -0.46 0.26 16.56
N TRP A 198 0.29 -0.83 16.50
CA TRP A 198 0.25 -1.93 17.45
C TRP A 198 1.58 -1.99 18.16
N LYS A 199 1.56 -2.18 19.48
CA LYS A 199 2.76 -2.27 20.30
C LYS A 199 2.84 -3.68 20.86
N ASP A 200 3.95 -4.35 20.62
CA ASP A 200 4.25 -5.63 21.25
C ASP A 200 4.48 -5.40 22.75
N GLU A 201 3.74 -6.10 23.61
CA GLU A 201 3.81 -5.91 25.06
C GLU A 201 5.11 -6.46 25.65
N ASP A 202 5.69 -7.49 25.03
CA ASP A 202 6.90 -8.17 25.51
C ASP A 202 8.17 -7.39 25.11
N THR A 203 8.24 -6.94 23.87
CA THR A 203 9.44 -6.29 23.30
C THR A 203 9.36 -4.76 23.30
N GLY A 204 8.15 -4.21 23.36
CA GLY A 204 7.89 -2.78 23.22
C GLY A 204 7.97 -2.25 21.79
N GLU A 205 8.22 -3.12 20.80
CA GLU A 205 8.27 -2.78 19.39
C GLU A 205 6.93 -2.21 18.91
N VAL A 206 6.95 -1.17 18.07
CA VAL A 206 5.75 -0.56 17.50
C VAL A 206 5.69 -0.84 16.01
N ILE A 207 4.68 -1.61 15.60
CA ILE A 207 4.37 -1.86 14.19
C ILE A 207 3.26 -0.90 13.77
N ARG A 208 3.57 -0.05 12.79
CA ARG A 208 2.55 0.72 12.08
C ARG A 208 2.10 -0.06 10.86
N SER A 209 0.79 -0.23 10.72
CA SER A 209 0.19 -1.04 9.68
C SER A 209 -1.00 -0.34 9.06
N PHE A 210 -1.35 -0.70 7.83
CA PHE A 210 -2.46 -0.11 7.10
C PHE A 210 -3.33 -1.15 6.39
N THR A 211 -4.50 -0.72 5.94
CA THR A 211 -5.46 -1.49 5.16
C THR A 211 -6.00 -0.61 4.04
N ILE A 212 -6.38 -1.22 2.91
CA ILE A 212 -6.99 -0.52 1.78
C ILE A 212 -8.51 -0.61 1.91
N VAL A 213 -9.20 0.51 1.70
CA VAL A 213 -10.66 0.54 1.69
C VAL A 213 -11.15 0.07 0.33
N THR A 214 -12.15 -0.81 0.33
CA THR A 214 -12.80 -1.33 -0.88
C THR A 214 -14.27 -0.94 -0.90
N ALA A 215 -14.85 -0.82 -2.09
CA ALA A 215 -16.28 -0.64 -2.35
C ALA A 215 -16.77 -1.67 -3.40
N GLY A 216 -18.06 -1.64 -3.75
CA GLY A 216 -18.60 -2.46 -4.85
C GLY A 216 -17.87 -2.17 -6.16
N ALA A 217 -17.81 -3.16 -7.06
CA ALA A 217 -17.26 -2.92 -8.40
C ALA A 217 -18.15 -1.98 -9.22
N ASN A 218 -17.53 -1.15 -10.06
CA ASN A 218 -18.20 -0.46 -11.17
C ASN A 218 -18.31 -1.39 -12.40
N GLU A 219 -18.84 -0.88 -13.52
CA GLU A 219 -19.06 -1.67 -14.74
C GLU A 219 -17.77 -2.27 -15.30
N MET A 220 -16.66 -1.53 -15.23
CA MET A 220 -15.34 -1.99 -15.68
C MET A 220 -14.82 -3.17 -14.84
N MET A 221 -14.96 -3.10 -13.52
CA MET A 221 -14.41 -4.11 -12.60
C MET A 221 -15.31 -5.36 -12.46
N ALA A 222 -16.63 -5.22 -12.62
CA ALA A 222 -17.59 -6.30 -12.40
C ALA A 222 -17.30 -7.63 -13.15
N PRO A 223 -16.80 -7.62 -14.40
CA PRO A 223 -16.44 -8.84 -15.12
C PRO A 223 -15.24 -9.61 -14.55
N ILE A 224 -14.41 -8.98 -13.71
CA ILE A 224 -13.23 -9.61 -13.11
C ILE A 224 -13.39 -9.84 -11.60
N HIS A 225 -14.15 -9.00 -10.90
CA HIS A 225 -14.45 -9.16 -9.49
C HIS A 225 -15.63 -8.27 -9.02
N ASP A 226 -16.31 -8.63 -7.94
CA ASP A 226 -17.45 -7.88 -7.34
C ASP A 226 -17.07 -6.64 -6.51
N ARG A 227 -15.77 -6.33 -6.38
CA ARG A 227 -15.26 -5.21 -5.58
C ARG A 227 -14.22 -4.43 -6.36
N MET A 228 -13.82 -3.29 -5.81
CA MET A 228 -12.64 -2.56 -6.23
C MET A 228 -12.12 -1.72 -5.06
N PRO A 229 -10.85 -1.26 -5.09
CA PRO A 229 -10.39 -0.35 -4.07
C PRO A 229 -11.06 1.02 -4.27
N VAL A 230 -11.18 1.79 -3.19
CA VAL A 230 -11.70 3.15 -3.26
C VAL A 230 -10.54 4.09 -3.57
N MET A 231 -10.74 5.01 -4.50
CA MET A 231 -9.80 6.07 -4.81
C MET A 231 -10.28 7.39 -4.23
N ILE A 232 -9.37 8.17 -3.65
CA ILE A 232 -9.67 9.53 -3.22
C ILE A 232 -9.16 10.50 -4.29
N PRO A 233 -10.04 11.31 -4.89
CA PRO A 233 -9.63 12.29 -5.89
C PRO A 233 -8.76 13.38 -5.23
N GLU A 234 -7.90 14.03 -6.02
CA GLU A 234 -6.86 14.94 -5.51
C GLU A 234 -7.45 16.10 -4.69
N GLU A 235 -8.56 16.67 -5.18
CA GLU A 235 -9.32 17.72 -4.51
C GLU A 235 -9.90 17.30 -3.15
N ALA A 236 -9.96 16.00 -2.86
CA ALA A 236 -10.45 15.46 -1.60
C ALA A 236 -9.34 14.97 -0.67
N TRP A 237 -8.06 15.01 -1.07
CA TRP A 237 -6.95 14.51 -0.24
C TRP A 237 -6.85 15.22 1.10
N GLU A 238 -6.90 16.56 1.12
CA GLU A 238 -6.85 17.34 2.35
C GLU A 238 -8.01 16.96 3.29
N ARG A 239 -9.23 16.89 2.74
CA ARG A 239 -10.42 16.52 3.51
C ARG A 239 -10.31 15.12 4.06
N TRP A 240 -9.85 14.16 3.25
CA TRP A 240 -9.65 12.78 3.65
C TRP A 240 -8.60 12.68 4.76
N LEU A 241 -7.49 13.40 4.68
CA LEU A 241 -6.40 13.31 5.65
C LEU A 241 -6.62 14.13 6.94
N ASP A 242 -7.57 15.07 6.95
CA ASP A 242 -7.83 16.00 8.07
C ASP A 242 -8.17 15.28 9.40
N PRO A 243 -7.29 15.31 10.42
CA PRO A 243 -7.44 14.57 11.67
C PRO A 243 -8.51 15.16 12.60
N THR A 244 -9.12 16.30 12.23
CA THR A 244 -10.19 16.96 12.99
C THR A 244 -11.59 16.48 12.58
N ARG A 245 -11.73 15.85 11.41
CA ARG A 245 -12.99 15.32 10.87
C ARG A 245 -13.31 13.94 11.45
N THR A 246 -13.68 13.90 12.72
CA THR A 246 -13.68 12.61 13.46
C THR A 246 -15.04 12.12 13.95
N ALA A 247 -16.11 12.90 13.79
CA ALA A 247 -17.45 12.51 14.23
C ALA A 247 -18.55 13.28 13.49
N GLY A 248 -19.79 12.83 13.66
CA GLY A 248 -21.00 13.50 13.18
C GLY A 248 -21.01 13.70 11.67
N ALA A 249 -21.57 14.83 11.22
CA ALA A 249 -21.69 15.18 9.80
C ALA A 249 -20.34 15.15 9.07
N ARG A 250 -19.26 15.63 9.71
CA ARG A 250 -17.92 15.65 9.11
C ARG A 250 -17.38 14.26 8.81
N LEU A 251 -17.64 13.29 9.68
CA LEU A 251 -17.24 11.89 9.43
C LEU A 251 -18.14 11.23 8.38
N ALA A 252 -19.43 11.57 8.37
CA ALA A 252 -20.36 11.10 7.36
C ALA A 252 -19.99 11.61 5.95
N GLU A 253 -19.51 12.85 5.83
CA GLU A 253 -18.96 13.38 4.57
C GLU A 253 -17.78 12.53 4.07
N LEU A 254 -16.87 12.11 4.96
CA LEU A 254 -15.75 11.24 4.58
C LEU A 254 -16.21 9.85 4.15
N LYS A 255 -17.25 9.31 4.80
CA LYS A 255 -17.88 8.05 4.40
C LYS A 255 -18.47 8.17 2.99
N GLY A 256 -19.00 9.34 2.63
CA GLY A 256 -19.53 9.64 1.29
C GLY A 256 -18.46 9.66 0.18
N LEU A 257 -17.18 9.78 0.51
CA LEU A 257 -16.07 9.64 -0.45
C LEU A 257 -15.78 8.17 -0.79
N LEU A 258 -16.33 7.21 -0.03
CA LEU A 258 -15.99 5.79 -0.13
C LEU A 258 -16.89 5.06 -1.13
N VAL A 259 -16.86 5.53 -2.36
CA VAL A 259 -17.66 5.02 -3.48
C VAL A 259 -16.75 4.44 -4.57
N PRO A 260 -17.28 3.60 -5.47
CA PRO A 260 -16.54 3.16 -6.66
C PRO A 260 -16.13 4.38 -7.50
N SER A 261 -15.03 4.29 -8.22
CA SER A 261 -14.64 5.38 -9.12
C SER A 261 -15.56 5.48 -10.34
N ASP A 262 -15.68 6.69 -10.86
CA ASP A 262 -16.40 6.96 -12.11
C ASP A 262 -15.79 6.18 -13.29
N ASP A 263 -16.59 6.00 -14.33
CA ASP A 263 -16.13 5.36 -15.56
C ASP A 263 -15.05 6.22 -16.25
N GLY A 264 -14.07 5.55 -16.88
CA GLY A 264 -12.95 6.21 -17.56
C GLY A 264 -11.83 6.71 -16.64
N TRP A 265 -11.98 6.64 -15.31
CA TRP A 265 -10.88 6.95 -14.36
C TRP A 265 -9.76 5.91 -14.38
N LEU A 266 -10.10 4.68 -14.76
CA LEU A 266 -9.20 3.55 -14.78
C LEU A 266 -9.29 2.83 -16.11
N GLU A 267 -8.19 2.23 -16.50
CA GLU A 267 -8.11 1.24 -17.57
C GLU A 267 -7.55 -0.07 -17.01
N MET A 268 -7.90 -1.19 -17.66
CA MET A 268 -7.37 -2.49 -17.32
C MET A 268 -6.90 -3.24 -18.57
N TYR A 269 -5.81 -3.98 -18.43
CA TYR A 269 -5.27 -4.82 -19.49
C TYR A 269 -4.64 -6.09 -18.92
N PRO A 270 -4.64 -7.21 -19.66
CA PRO A 270 -4.09 -8.47 -19.16
C PRO A 270 -2.56 -8.38 -19.05
N VAL A 271 -2.00 -8.99 -18.00
CA VAL A 271 -0.55 -9.07 -17.78
C VAL A 271 -0.08 -10.52 -17.64
N SER A 272 1.24 -10.72 -17.57
CA SER A 272 1.82 -12.06 -17.42
C SER A 272 1.40 -12.74 -16.11
N ARG A 273 1.18 -14.06 -16.18
CA ARG A 273 0.92 -14.89 -14.99
C ARG A 273 2.10 -14.97 -14.02
N ARG A 274 3.28 -14.46 -14.39
CA ARG A 274 4.45 -14.32 -13.51
C ARG A 274 4.10 -13.57 -12.21
N VAL A 275 3.20 -12.60 -12.25
CA VAL A 275 2.78 -11.82 -11.07
C VAL A 275 2.18 -12.69 -9.94
N ASN A 276 1.68 -13.89 -10.27
CA ASN A 276 1.13 -14.84 -9.30
C ASN A 276 2.14 -15.25 -8.21
N ASP A 277 3.43 -15.26 -8.56
CA ASP A 277 4.51 -15.53 -7.63
C ASP A 277 5.05 -14.20 -7.08
N VAL A 278 4.84 -13.99 -5.78
CA VAL A 278 5.29 -12.79 -5.03
C VAL A 278 6.79 -12.54 -5.10
N ARG A 279 7.58 -13.55 -5.48
CA ARG A 279 9.04 -13.43 -5.60
C ARG A 279 9.47 -12.74 -6.89
N ASN A 280 8.59 -12.67 -7.89
CA ASN A 280 8.83 -11.87 -9.09
C ASN A 280 8.49 -10.43 -8.75
N ASP A 281 9.41 -9.50 -9.00
CA ASP A 281 9.27 -8.09 -8.63
C ASP A 281 10.07 -7.22 -9.62
N ASP A 282 9.67 -7.26 -10.89
CA ASP A 282 10.38 -6.66 -12.01
C ASP A 282 9.43 -5.90 -12.95
N PRO A 283 9.94 -4.94 -13.76
CA PRO A 283 9.12 -4.09 -14.61
C PRO A 283 8.22 -4.85 -15.59
N ASP A 284 8.64 -6.02 -16.08
CA ASP A 284 7.87 -6.80 -17.06
C ASP A 284 6.51 -7.30 -16.51
N LEU A 285 6.30 -7.23 -15.19
CA LEU A 285 5.05 -7.67 -14.55
C LEU A 285 3.85 -6.75 -14.84
N VAL A 286 4.11 -5.48 -15.16
CA VAL A 286 3.06 -4.50 -15.50
C VAL A 286 2.88 -4.32 -17.00
N GLU A 287 3.68 -5.00 -17.82
CA GLU A 287 3.60 -4.90 -19.27
C GLU A 287 2.39 -5.68 -19.82
N PRO A 288 1.63 -5.10 -20.75
CA PRO A 288 0.48 -5.75 -21.36
C PRO A 288 0.90 -6.98 -22.16
N ILE A 289 0.09 -8.05 -22.09
CA ILE A 289 0.25 -9.23 -22.94
C ILE A 289 -0.80 -9.26 -24.06
N SER A 290 -0.45 -9.88 -25.19
CA SER A 290 -1.38 -10.00 -26.32
C SER A 290 -2.56 -10.93 -26.03
N PRO A 291 -3.70 -10.78 -26.72
CA PRO A 291 -4.81 -11.72 -26.63
C PRO A 291 -4.41 -13.18 -26.90
N ASP A 292 -3.49 -13.40 -27.85
CA ASP A 292 -2.96 -14.74 -28.16
C ASP A 292 -2.18 -15.33 -26.99
N ALA A 293 -1.39 -14.50 -26.28
CA ALA A 293 -0.67 -14.92 -25.08
C ALA A 293 -1.62 -15.27 -23.92
N VAL A 294 -2.75 -14.54 -23.78
CA VAL A 294 -3.81 -14.88 -22.83
C VAL A 294 -4.42 -16.25 -23.16
N ALA A 295 -4.74 -16.49 -24.43
CA ALA A 295 -5.34 -17.74 -24.89
C ALA A 295 -4.39 -18.94 -24.69
N ALA A 296 -3.10 -18.79 -25.04
CA ALA A 296 -2.08 -19.82 -24.86
C ALA A 296 -1.85 -20.17 -23.38
N GLY A 297 -1.87 -19.17 -22.48
CA GLY A 297 -1.76 -19.39 -21.03
C GLY A 297 -2.99 -20.06 -20.38
N GLY A 298 -4.10 -20.16 -21.11
CA GLY A 298 -5.30 -20.92 -20.73
C GLY A 298 -5.21 -22.41 -21.04
N GLN A 299 -4.35 -22.80 -21.97
CA GLN A 299 -4.08 -24.17 -22.37
C GLN A 299 -2.87 -24.69 -21.61
N ALA A 300 -3.02 -24.99 -20.31
CA ALA A 300 -2.03 -25.82 -19.64
C ALA A 300 -2.10 -27.22 -20.28
N SER A 301 -1.05 -27.59 -21.02
CA SER A 301 -0.87 -28.89 -21.66
C SER A 301 -1.09 -30.03 -20.66
N THR A 302 -2.00 -30.96 -20.97
CA THR A 302 -2.16 -32.21 -20.24
C THR A 302 -1.17 -33.29 -20.67
N ASP A 303 -0.36 -33.04 -21.70
CA ASP A 303 0.58 -34.04 -22.19
C ASP A 303 1.98 -33.80 -21.60
N PRO A 304 2.58 -34.82 -20.97
CA PRO A 304 4.00 -34.78 -20.65
C PRO A 304 4.80 -34.69 -21.96
N PRO A 305 5.98 -34.05 -21.97
CA PRO A 305 6.82 -34.00 -23.15
C PRO A 305 7.13 -35.43 -23.61
N GLU A 306 6.81 -35.71 -24.86
CA GLU A 306 7.16 -36.97 -25.53
C GLU A 306 8.67 -37.17 -25.41
N PRO A 307 9.14 -38.32 -24.89
CA PRO A 307 10.57 -38.59 -24.83
C PRO A 307 11.11 -38.62 -26.26
N ALA A 308 12.16 -37.84 -26.50
CA ALA A 308 12.84 -37.78 -27.77
C ALA A 308 13.13 -39.20 -28.28
N ALA A 309 12.63 -39.52 -29.47
CA ALA A 309 12.86 -40.79 -30.12
C ALA A 309 14.38 -41.06 -30.21
N PRO A 310 14.88 -42.24 -29.83
CA PRO A 310 16.26 -42.58 -30.05
C PRO A 310 16.52 -42.56 -31.56
N GLY A 311 17.45 -41.71 -31.98
CA GLY A 311 17.83 -41.57 -33.38
C GLY A 311 18.25 -42.92 -33.96
N LEU A 312 17.63 -43.25 -35.09
CA LEU A 312 18.09 -44.28 -36.02
C LEU A 312 19.51 -43.90 -36.46
N PHE A 313 20.51 -44.57 -35.91
CA PHE A 313 21.80 -44.72 -36.59
C PHE A 313 21.62 -45.87 -37.57
N ASP A 314 21.40 -45.53 -38.84
CA ASP A 314 21.65 -46.44 -39.95
C ASP A 314 23.02 -46.14 -40.56
N ASP A 315 23.62 -47.25 -41.00
CA ASP A 315 25.00 -47.53 -41.34
C ASP A 315 25.67 -46.74 -42.48
N ALA A 316 27.00 -46.93 -42.52
CA ALA A 316 27.88 -47.07 -43.68
C ALA A 316 28.61 -45.82 -44.21
N PHE A 317 29.95 -45.83 -44.12
CA PHE A 317 30.84 -45.76 -45.30
C PHE A 317 32.29 -46.20 -44.99
N GLU A 318 32.71 -47.26 -45.70
CA GLU A 318 34.04 -47.64 -46.23
C GLU A 318 35.35 -47.05 -45.63
N SER A 319 36.24 -47.92 -45.13
CA SER A 319 37.44 -48.44 -45.84
C SER A 319 38.20 -49.48 -45.01
#